data_AF-A0A1I5S2I9-F1
#
_entry.id   AF-A0A1I5S2I9-F1
#
_cell.length_a   1.000
_cell.length_b   1.000
_cell.length_c   1.000
_cell.angle_alpha   90.00
_cell.angle_beta   90.00
_cell.angle_gamma   90.00
#
_symmetry.space_group_name_H-M   'P 1'
#
loop_
_entity.id
_entity.type
_entity.pdbx_description
1 polymer ?
#
loop_
_entity_poly.entity_id
_entity_poly.type
_entity_poly.pdbx_seq_one_letter_code
_entity_poly.pdbx_strand_id
1 'polypeptide(L)'
;MRLWLLRHGEAEPQAASDAARELTAHGRQEVQQAAAQLAGRPLTAIVASPYVRAQQTAELVRSELGFGGKINTVTWLTPDSDPRDALKYLDERERAEVLLVSHQPLIGALGGLLVHGHRQEPLPMRTASLAELEGDIPAAGLMELLALIHPR
;
A
#
# COMPACT_ATOMS: atom_id res chain seq x y z
N MET A 1 13.47 8.40 -4.53
CA MET A 1 12.63 7.66 -3.55
C MET A 1 12.02 6.46 -4.26
N ARG A 2 11.81 5.36 -3.54
CA ARG A 2 11.00 4.23 -4.00
C ARG A 2 9.75 4.12 -3.13
N LEU A 3 8.59 4.02 -3.76
CA LEU A 3 7.31 3.91 -3.09
C LEU A 3 6.57 2.67 -3.57
N TRP A 4 6.17 1.84 -2.62
CA TRP A 4 5.37 0.66 -2.86
C TRP A 4 3.95 0.91 -2.36
N LEU A 5 2.98 0.72 -3.25
CA LEU A 5 1.56 0.83 -2.93
C LEU A 5 0.98 -0.58 -2.93
N LEU A 6 0.46 -1.05 -1.80
CA LEU A 6 -0.18 -2.34 -1.68
C LEU A 6 -1.62 -2.17 -1.23
N ARG A 7 -2.58 -2.64 -2.04
CA ARG A 7 -3.95 -2.80 -1.56
C ARG A 7 -4.00 -4.04 -0.66
N HIS A 8 -4.76 -3.96 0.44
CA HIS A 8 -5.01 -5.14 1.29
C HIS A 8 -5.46 -6.37 0.47
N GLY A 9 -5.16 -7.57 0.98
CA GLY A 9 -5.63 -8.83 0.38
C GLY A 9 -7.14 -9.00 0.44
N GLU A 10 -7.68 -10.02 -0.23
CA GLU A 10 -9.10 -10.35 -0.10
C GLU A 10 -9.52 -10.51 1.37
N ALA A 11 -10.67 -9.92 1.72
CA ALA A 11 -11.18 -9.87 3.08
C ALA A 11 -12.59 -10.46 3.17
N GLU A 12 -12.87 -11.11 4.29
CA GLU A 12 -14.15 -11.75 4.60
C GLU A 12 -15.33 -10.81 4.30
N PRO A 13 -16.45 -11.30 3.77
CA PRO A 13 -17.56 -10.45 3.38
C PRO A 13 -18.29 -9.83 4.58
N GLN A 14 -18.21 -10.44 5.76
CA GLN A 14 -18.93 -10.02 6.96
C GLN A 14 -18.03 -10.06 8.20
N ALA A 15 -18.22 -9.07 9.08
CA ALA A 15 -17.64 -8.99 10.41
C ALA A 15 -18.52 -8.05 11.28
N ALA A 16 -18.13 -7.81 12.53
CA ALA A 16 -18.86 -6.89 13.42
C ALA A 16 -18.87 -5.43 12.90
N SER A 17 -17.91 -5.05 12.07
CA SER A 17 -17.87 -3.78 11.34
C SER A 17 -16.98 -3.92 10.10
N ASP A 18 -17.03 -3.00 9.13
CA ASP A 18 -16.13 -3.07 7.96
C ASP A 18 -14.65 -3.06 8.38
N ALA A 19 -14.29 -2.20 9.34
CA ALA A 19 -12.91 -2.08 9.83
C ALA A 19 -12.39 -3.36 10.49
N ALA A 20 -13.29 -4.20 11.02
CA ALA A 20 -12.97 -5.47 11.68
C ALA A 20 -12.88 -6.67 10.73
N ARG A 21 -13.15 -6.50 9.43
CA ARG A 21 -13.05 -7.60 8.46
C ARG A 21 -11.62 -8.10 8.36
N GLU A 22 -11.46 -9.41 8.51
CA GLU A 22 -10.19 -10.10 8.38
C GLU A 22 -9.92 -10.53 6.93
N LEU A 23 -8.67 -10.87 6.63
CA LEU A 23 -8.31 -11.51 5.38
C LEU A 23 -8.85 -12.94 5.30
N THR A 24 -9.39 -13.29 4.13
CA THR A 24 -9.73 -14.68 3.80
C THR A 24 -8.45 -15.53 3.70
N ALA A 25 -8.59 -16.86 3.75
CA ALA A 25 -7.44 -17.75 3.51
C ALA A 25 -6.81 -17.51 2.13
N HIS A 26 -7.64 -17.26 1.10
CA HIS A 26 -7.18 -16.94 -0.24
C HIS A 26 -6.45 -15.59 -0.30
N GLY A 27 -7.00 -14.54 0.31
CA GLY A 27 -6.38 -13.22 0.36
C GLY A 27 -5.02 -13.22 1.06
N ARG A 28 -4.81 -14.09 2.05
CA ARG A 28 -3.49 -14.28 2.68
C ARG A 28 -2.46 -14.86 1.70
N GLN A 29 -2.86 -15.82 0.86
CA GLN A 29 -1.99 -16.40 -0.17
C GLN A 29 -1.64 -15.36 -1.25
N GLU A 30 -2.62 -14.58 -1.71
CA GLU A 30 -2.38 -13.51 -2.67
C GLU A 30 -1.38 -12.47 -2.12
N VAL A 31 -1.53 -12.08 -0.85
CA VAL A 31 -0.60 -11.15 -0.19
C VAL A 31 0.81 -11.72 -0.08
N GLN A 32 0.98 -13.01 0.21
CA GLN A 32 2.29 -13.65 0.23
C GLN A 32 2.98 -13.61 -1.14
N GLN A 33 2.22 -13.81 -2.22
CA GLN A 33 2.77 -13.68 -3.59
C GLN A 33 3.21 -12.25 -3.90
N ALA A 34 2.44 -11.25 -3.47
CA ALA A 34 2.82 -9.84 -3.59
C ALA A 34 4.06 -9.52 -2.73
N ALA A 35 4.12 -10.04 -1.50
CA ALA A 35 5.26 -9.86 -0.59
C ALA A 35 6.56 -10.42 -1.19
N ALA A 36 6.50 -11.54 -1.90
CA ALA A 36 7.67 -12.12 -2.58
C ALA A 36 8.29 -11.17 -3.62
N GLN A 37 7.52 -10.25 -4.21
CA GLN A 37 8.06 -9.23 -5.14
C GLN A 37 8.92 -8.18 -4.44
N LEU A 38 8.76 -8.05 -3.11
CA LEU A 38 9.53 -7.13 -2.27
C LEU A 38 10.78 -7.81 -1.67
N ALA A 39 11.01 -9.09 -1.93
CA ALA A 39 12.16 -9.81 -1.39
C ALA A 39 13.49 -9.15 -1.80
N GLY A 40 14.36 -8.90 -0.82
CA GLY A 40 15.64 -8.24 -1.03
C GLY A 40 15.57 -6.72 -1.23
N ARG A 41 14.37 -6.12 -1.24
CA ARG A 41 14.22 -4.66 -1.28
C ARG A 41 14.57 -4.04 0.08
N PRO A 42 15.35 -2.95 0.13
CA PRO A 42 15.76 -2.31 1.38
C PRO A 42 14.65 -1.42 1.95
N LEU A 43 13.47 -2.00 2.23
CA LEU A 43 12.36 -1.24 2.83
C LEU A 43 12.81 -0.60 4.15
N THR A 44 12.53 0.68 4.27
CA THR A 44 12.83 1.50 5.45
C THR A 44 11.62 1.66 6.37
N ALA A 45 10.41 1.53 5.82
CA ALA A 45 9.17 1.64 6.57
C ALA A 45 8.05 0.80 5.93
N ILE A 46 7.22 0.22 6.80
CA ILE A 46 5.91 -0.33 6.45
C ILE A 46 4.87 0.53 7.18
N VAL A 47 3.95 1.12 6.43
CA VAL A 47 2.90 2.00 6.94
C VAL A 47 1.55 1.42 6.53
N ALA A 48 0.61 1.33 7.46
CA ALA A 48 -0.66 0.67 7.22
C ALA A 48 -1.86 1.40 7.82
N SER A 49 -2.99 1.28 7.14
CA SER A 49 -4.31 1.65 7.67
C SER A 49 -4.64 0.89 8.96
N PRO A 50 -5.38 1.45 9.93
CA PRO A 50 -5.77 0.76 11.17
C PRO A 50 -6.74 -0.41 10.95
N TYR A 51 -7.30 -0.58 9.76
CA TYR A 51 -8.27 -1.66 9.50
C TYR A 51 -7.60 -3.03 9.53
N VAL A 52 -8.29 -4.02 10.09
CA VAL A 52 -7.73 -5.34 10.39
C VAL A 52 -7.13 -6.01 9.15
N ARG A 53 -7.85 -6.04 8.02
CA ARG A 53 -7.33 -6.56 6.74
C ARG A 53 -6.04 -5.89 6.24
N ALA A 54 -5.87 -4.59 6.47
CA ALA A 54 -4.65 -3.89 6.08
C ALA A 54 -3.49 -4.20 7.04
N GLN A 55 -3.77 -4.30 8.34
CA GLN A 55 -2.79 -4.72 9.35
C GLN A 55 -2.32 -6.16 9.12
N GLN A 56 -3.23 -7.10 8.87
CA GLN A 56 -2.89 -8.48 8.54
C GLN A 56 -2.09 -8.58 7.24
N THR A 57 -2.41 -7.75 6.24
CA THR A 57 -1.63 -7.65 4.99
C THR A 57 -0.19 -7.19 5.28
N ALA A 58 -0.04 -6.10 6.03
CA ALA A 58 1.25 -5.54 6.40
C ALA A 58 2.10 -6.51 7.24
N GLU A 59 1.47 -7.27 8.14
CA GLU A 59 2.15 -8.26 8.98
C GLU A 59 2.66 -9.45 8.17
N LEU A 60 1.88 -9.94 7.18
CA LEU A 60 2.35 -10.96 6.26
C LEU A 60 3.58 -10.50 5.48
N VAL A 61 3.55 -9.26 4.95
CA VAL A 61 4.72 -8.69 4.24
C VAL A 61 5.91 -8.55 5.19
N ARG A 62 5.69 -8.02 6.40
CA ARG A 62 6.74 -7.86 7.41
C ARG A 62 7.42 -9.19 7.72
N SER A 63 6.63 -10.24 7.96
CA SER A 63 7.12 -11.59 8.26
C SER A 63 7.88 -12.18 7.08
N GLU A 64 7.35 -12.09 5.86
CA GLU A 64 7.96 -12.65 4.66
C GLU A 64 9.32 -12.02 4.37
N LEU A 65 9.44 -10.71 4.58
CA LEU A 65 10.68 -9.97 4.36
C LEU A 65 11.67 -10.02 5.52
N GLY A 66 11.27 -10.62 6.66
CA GLY A 66 12.05 -10.53 7.89
C GLY A 66 12.29 -9.09 8.36
N PHE A 67 11.36 -8.17 8.06
CA PHE A 67 11.53 -6.75 8.36
C PHE A 67 11.46 -6.52 9.88
N GLY A 68 12.60 -6.15 10.48
CA GLY A 68 12.74 -5.97 11.92
C GLY A 68 12.05 -4.73 12.51
N GLY A 69 11.60 -3.79 11.66
CA GLY A 69 10.86 -2.62 12.09
C GLY A 69 9.42 -2.93 12.52
N LYS A 70 8.77 -1.93 13.11
CA LYS A 70 7.33 -1.99 13.43
C LYS A 70 6.50 -1.53 12.23
N ILE A 71 5.25 -1.98 12.17
CA ILE A 71 4.25 -1.41 11.26
C ILE A 71 3.79 -0.06 11.82
N ASN A 72 3.96 1.00 11.05
CA ASN A 72 3.50 2.34 11.41
C ASN A 72 2.01 2.46 11.07
N THR A 73 1.16 2.42 12.09
CA THR A 73 -0.30 2.51 11.89
C THR A 73 -0.75 3.97 11.82
N VAL A 74 -1.51 4.33 10.78
CA VAL A 74 -1.93 5.71 10.52
C VAL A 74 -3.37 5.79 10.03
N THR A 75 -4.12 6.78 10.53
CA THR A 75 -5.55 6.95 10.19
C THR A 75 -5.78 7.52 8.79
N TRP A 76 -4.78 8.20 8.20
CA TRP A 76 -4.84 8.79 6.86
C TRP A 76 -4.69 7.76 5.72
N LEU A 77 -4.55 6.46 6.03
CA LEU A 77 -4.61 5.37 5.06
C LEU A 77 -5.96 4.65 5.02
N THR A 78 -7.03 5.21 5.60
CA THR A 78 -8.39 4.63 5.53
C THR A 78 -9.09 4.98 4.20
N PRO A 79 -10.13 4.23 3.77
CA PRO A 79 -10.78 4.44 2.47
C PRO A 79 -11.20 5.89 2.18
N ASP A 80 -11.67 6.62 3.20
CA ASP A 80 -12.24 7.96 3.07
C ASP A 80 -11.22 9.10 3.27
N SER A 81 -9.93 8.77 3.45
CA SER A 81 -8.89 9.79 3.68
C SER A 81 -8.51 10.55 2.41
N ASP A 82 -7.91 11.74 2.56
CA ASP A 82 -7.38 12.51 1.44
C ASP A 82 -5.95 12.04 1.07
N PRO A 83 -5.67 11.68 -0.20
CA PRO A 83 -4.33 11.36 -0.68
C PRO A 83 -3.24 12.39 -0.32
N ARG A 84 -3.60 13.67 -0.11
CA ARG A 84 -2.66 14.73 0.29
C ARG A 84 -2.01 14.46 1.65
N ASP A 85 -2.67 13.74 2.54
CA ASP A 85 -2.08 13.41 3.84
C ASP A 85 -0.97 12.36 3.70
N ALA A 86 -1.10 11.44 2.74
CA ALA A 86 -0.02 10.55 2.35
C ALA A 86 1.14 11.32 1.72
N LEU A 87 0.88 12.32 0.86
CA LEU A 87 1.94 13.17 0.29
C LEU A 87 2.73 13.90 1.36
N LYS A 88 2.06 14.52 2.35
CA LYS A 88 2.73 15.20 3.48
C LYS A 88 3.67 14.25 4.22
N TYR A 89 3.22 13.01 4.47
CA TYR A 89 4.06 12.00 5.12
C TYR A 89 5.30 11.63 4.27
N LEU A 90 5.15 11.53 2.95
CA LEU A 90 6.22 11.15 2.05
C LEU A 90 7.24 12.28 1.84
N ASP A 91 6.80 13.55 1.84
CA ASP A 91 7.64 14.73 1.65
C ASP A 91 8.77 14.82 2.70
N GLU A 92 8.51 14.35 3.92
CA GLU A 92 9.49 14.34 5.02
C GLU A 92 10.60 13.27 4.88
N ARG A 93 10.60 12.45 3.81
CA ARG A 93 11.37 11.19 3.73
C ARG A 93 12.23 11.07 2.49
N GLU A 94 13.16 12.00 2.31
CA GLU A 94 14.15 11.93 1.23
C GLU A 94 14.87 10.56 1.19
N ARG A 95 14.95 9.96 0.00
CA ARG A 95 15.68 8.68 -0.28
C ARG A 95 15.17 7.44 0.46
N ALA A 96 13.98 7.47 1.06
CA ALA A 96 13.38 6.29 1.66
C ALA A 96 12.84 5.30 0.61
N GLU A 97 12.76 4.02 1.00
CA GLU A 97 11.96 3.00 0.31
C GLU A 97 10.83 2.57 1.24
N VAL A 98 9.59 2.92 0.89
CA VAL A 98 8.43 2.86 1.80
C VAL A 98 7.33 1.99 1.20
N LEU A 99 6.72 1.14 2.03
CA LEU A 99 5.49 0.42 1.69
C LEU A 99 4.28 1.06 2.38
N LEU A 100 3.27 1.42 1.60
CA LEU A 100 1.95 1.84 2.09
C LEU A 100 0.92 0.75 1.84
N VAL A 101 0.23 0.30 2.90
CA VAL A 101 -0.83 -0.71 2.84
C VAL A 101 -2.20 -0.06 3.11
N SER A 102 -3.08 -0.05 2.10
CA SER A 102 -4.34 0.70 2.14
C SER A 102 -5.47 0.03 1.34
N HIS A 103 -6.47 0.82 0.93
CA HIS A 103 -7.77 0.39 0.41
C HIS A 103 -8.12 1.17 -0.86
N GLN A 104 -9.11 0.67 -1.61
CA GLN A 104 -9.84 1.52 -2.53
C GLN A 104 -10.85 2.41 -1.78
N PRO A 105 -11.17 3.61 -2.29
CA PRO A 105 -10.60 4.24 -3.50
C PRO A 105 -9.23 4.90 -3.29
N LEU A 106 -8.80 5.08 -2.04
CA LEU A 106 -7.62 5.88 -1.68
C LEU A 106 -6.33 5.46 -2.41
N ILE A 107 -5.97 4.17 -2.38
CA ILE A 107 -4.67 3.71 -2.90
C ILE A 107 -4.55 3.91 -4.42
N GLY A 108 -5.64 3.71 -5.17
CA GLY A 108 -5.68 3.97 -6.60
C GLY A 108 -5.61 5.47 -6.90
N ALA A 109 -6.35 6.29 -6.14
CA ALA A 109 -6.33 7.75 -6.28
C ALA A 109 -4.96 8.35 -5.92
N LEU A 110 -4.27 7.82 -4.92
CA LEU A 110 -2.90 8.21 -4.55
C LEU A 110 -1.92 7.87 -5.66
N GLY A 111 -1.95 6.63 -6.17
CA GLY A 111 -1.11 6.23 -7.30
C GLY A 111 -1.34 7.09 -8.54
N GLY A 112 -2.60 7.33 -8.90
CA GLY A 112 -2.94 8.17 -10.05
C GLY A 112 -2.50 9.63 -9.87
N LEU A 113 -2.62 10.18 -8.65
CA LEU A 113 -2.12 11.51 -8.33
C LEU A 113 -0.59 11.60 -8.50
N LEU A 114 0.15 10.63 -7.99
CA LEU A 114 1.61 10.60 -8.05
C LEU A 114 2.14 10.41 -9.48
N VAL A 115 1.46 9.60 -10.29
CA VAL A 115 1.89 9.24 -11.65
C VAL A 115 1.36 10.21 -12.71
N HIS A 116 0.09 10.58 -12.65
CA HIS A 116 -0.58 11.39 -13.69
C HIS A 116 -0.78 12.86 -13.29
N GLY A 117 -0.54 13.21 -12.03
CA GLY A 117 -0.76 14.57 -11.52
C GLY A 117 -2.21 14.88 -11.14
N HIS A 118 -3.13 13.92 -11.32
CA HIS A 118 -4.55 14.10 -11.03
C HIS A 118 -5.23 12.81 -10.54
N ARG A 119 -6.39 12.94 -9.91
CA ARG A 119 -7.17 11.81 -9.36
C ARG A 119 -8.18 11.19 -10.34
N GLN A 120 -8.30 11.76 -11.55
CA GLN A 120 -9.30 11.34 -12.54
C GLN A 120 -8.99 9.98 -13.18
N GLU A 121 -7.72 9.57 -13.13
CA GLU A 121 -7.23 8.29 -13.64
C GLU A 121 -6.53 7.55 -12.48
N PRO A 122 -7.27 6.84 -11.61
CA PRO A 122 -6.67 6.09 -10.52
C PRO A 122 -5.97 4.82 -11.04
N LEU A 123 -4.90 4.38 -10.37
CA LEU A 123 -4.29 3.10 -10.69
C LEU A 123 -5.28 1.95 -10.43
N PRO A 124 -5.39 0.94 -11.33
CA PRO A 124 -6.40 -0.11 -11.23
C PRO A 124 -6.02 -1.20 -10.21
N MET A 125 -5.94 -0.83 -8.93
CA MET A 125 -5.51 -1.71 -7.83
C MET A 125 -6.61 -2.70 -7.39
N ARG A 126 -6.44 -3.99 -7.69
CA ARG A 126 -7.23 -5.12 -7.16
C ARG A 126 -6.74 -5.50 -5.75
N THR A 127 -7.46 -6.36 -5.02
CA THR A 127 -6.95 -6.93 -3.76
C THR A 127 -5.54 -7.49 -3.97
N ALA A 128 -4.67 -7.32 -2.97
CA ALA A 128 -3.26 -7.69 -3.03
C ALA A 128 -2.44 -7.14 -4.23
N SER A 129 -2.96 -6.17 -4.99
CA SER A 129 -2.17 -5.54 -6.06
C SER A 129 -1.06 -4.69 -5.47
N LEU A 130 0.13 -4.78 -6.08
CA LEU A 130 1.35 -4.08 -5.69
C LEU A 130 1.80 -3.17 -6.84
N ALA A 131 1.97 -1.88 -6.57
CA ALA A 131 2.57 -0.95 -7.51
C ALA A 131 3.97 -0.51 -7.01
N GLU A 132 4.93 -0.47 -7.92
CA GLU A 132 6.28 0.09 -7.71
C GLU A 132 6.35 1.46 -8.38
N LEU A 133 6.59 2.51 -7.59
CA LEU A 133 6.76 3.87 -8.07
C LEU A 133 8.16 4.37 -7.72
N GLU A 134 8.77 5.13 -8.63
CA GLU A 134 10.09 5.74 -8.43
C GLU A 134 10.06 7.22 -8.83
N GLY A 135 10.77 8.06 -8.09
CA GLY A 135 10.90 9.49 -8.39
C GLY A 135 11.69 10.22 -7.33
N ASP A 136 12.26 11.37 -7.67
CA ASP A 136 13.03 12.17 -6.72
C ASP A 136 12.15 12.82 -5.67
N ILE A 137 10.96 13.27 -6.08
CA ILE A 137 10.00 14.00 -5.25
C ILE A 137 8.66 13.25 -5.27
N PRO A 138 8.09 12.88 -4.11
CA PRO A 138 6.78 12.26 -4.02
C PRO A 138 5.66 13.31 -4.15
N ALA A 139 5.57 13.95 -5.31
CA ALA A 139 4.57 14.96 -5.62
C ALA A 139 3.73 14.56 -6.84
N ALA A 140 2.63 15.29 -7.05
CA ALA A 140 1.68 15.01 -8.10
C ALA A 140 2.35 15.03 -9.49
N GLY A 141 2.28 13.91 -10.21
CA GLY A 141 2.81 13.74 -11.57
C GLY A 141 4.34 13.66 -11.66
N LEU A 142 5.03 13.51 -10.53
CA LEU A 142 6.50 13.47 -10.47
C LEU A 142 7.07 12.07 -10.15
N MET A 143 6.22 11.04 -10.10
CA MET A 143 6.66 9.66 -9.96
C MET A 143 6.38 8.85 -11.22
N GLU A 144 7.30 7.96 -11.57
CA GLU A 144 7.16 6.97 -12.63
C GLU A 144 6.60 5.67 -12.06
N LEU A 145 5.61 5.08 -12.74
CA LEU A 145 5.11 3.73 -12.43
C LEU A 145 6.02 2.69 -13.10
N LEU A 146 6.86 2.04 -12.32
CA LEU A 146 7.79 1.01 -12.82
C LEU A 146 7.09 -0.34 -13.03
N ALA A 147 6.17 -0.69 -12.13
CA ALA A 147 5.42 -1.93 -12.21
C ALA A 147 4.05 -1.82 -11.54
N LEU A 148 3.07 -2.53 -12.07
CA LEU A 148 1.78 -2.80 -11.42
C LEU A 148 1.48 -4.29 -11.53
N ILE A 149 1.54 -4.97 -10.39
CA ILE A 149 1.42 -6.43 -10.29
C ILE A 149 0.08 -6.74 -9.63
N HIS A 150 -0.68 -7.63 -10.26
CA HIS A 150 -1.92 -8.17 -9.70
C HIS A 150 -1.68 -9.62 -9.26
N PRO A 151 -2.32 -10.08 -8.17
CA PRO A 151 -2.36 -11.51 -7.87
C PRO A 151 -3.01 -12.29 -9.02
N ARG A 152 -2.64 -13.56 -9.13
CA ARG A 152 -3.12 -14.47 -10.19
C ARG A 152 -4.44 -15.13 -9.82
#